data_AF-A0A1Y2GWK3-F1
#
_entry.id   AF-A0A1Y2GWK3-F1
#
_cell.length_a   1.000
_cell.length_b   1.000
_cell.length_c   1.000
_cell.angle_alpha   90.00
_cell.angle_beta   90.00
_cell.angle_gamma   90.00
#
_symmetry.space_group_name_H-M   'P 1'
#
loop_
_entity.id
_entity.type
_entity.pdbx_description
1 polymer ?
#
loop_
_entity_poly.entity_id
_entity_poly.type
_entity_poly.pdbx_seq_one_letter_code
_entity_poly.pdbx_strand_id
1 'polypeptide(L)'
;MFKPTITQSVPALARGYGTNVTRTLFPRHYRLRHKVNSEADATPLKDGSLFIRRPTAGPTTSILSSTNPSPASVSSRTPGSATSTPLTHPDLPPALNADKAAARPEFATLTEEQIAEMRALRLEDPTKYTRSYLAKKYNVSDLFVKCYVPASKEVQVARIKAQQRAFRNKGWKAQEIIIQRQKRRELW
;
A
#
# COMPACT_ATOMS: atom_id res chain seq x y z
N MET A 1 66.56 -36.09 -30.93
CA MET A 1 65.39 -35.20 -30.86
C MET A 1 64.68 -35.42 -29.54
N PHE A 2 64.98 -34.56 -28.54
CA PHE A 2 64.50 -34.70 -27.17
C PHE A 2 63.20 -33.89 -26.97
N LYS A 3 62.17 -34.52 -26.40
CA LYS A 3 60.92 -33.88 -25.98
C LYS A 3 61.04 -33.47 -24.51
N PRO A 4 60.64 -32.25 -24.10
CA PRO A 4 60.59 -31.89 -22.68
C PRO A 4 59.28 -32.35 -22.04
N THR A 5 59.39 -32.96 -20.86
CA THR A 5 58.28 -33.29 -19.95
C THR A 5 58.11 -32.14 -18.96
N ILE A 6 56.95 -31.50 -18.93
CA ILE A 6 56.63 -30.45 -17.95
C ILE A 6 55.90 -31.11 -16.77
N THR A 7 56.59 -31.20 -15.63
CA THR A 7 56.01 -31.57 -14.33
C THR A 7 55.40 -30.32 -13.68
N GLN A 8 54.10 -30.33 -13.43
CA GLN A 8 53.44 -29.26 -12.68
C GLN A 8 53.57 -29.55 -11.17
N SER A 9 54.28 -28.67 -10.45
CA SER A 9 54.31 -28.66 -8.98
C SER A 9 53.13 -27.86 -8.42
N VAL A 10 52.27 -28.50 -7.64
CA VAL A 10 51.20 -27.83 -6.90
C VAL A 10 51.78 -27.34 -5.55
N PRO A 11 51.70 -26.03 -5.20
CA PRO A 11 52.13 -25.59 -3.88
C PRO A 11 51.07 -25.93 -2.82
N ALA A 12 51.47 -26.75 -1.85
CA ALA A 12 50.76 -26.96 -0.61
C ALA A 12 50.79 -25.67 0.25
N LEU A 13 49.64 -25.05 0.44
CA LEU A 13 49.44 -23.96 1.40
C LEU A 13 48.47 -24.43 2.49
N ALA A 14 48.98 -25.31 3.35
CA ALA A 14 48.40 -25.55 4.67
C ALA A 14 49.17 -24.68 5.68
N ARG A 15 48.62 -23.52 6.01
CA ARG A 15 49.01 -22.75 7.19
C ARG A 15 47.78 -22.56 8.06
N GLY A 16 47.67 -23.40 9.08
CA GLY A 16 46.67 -23.28 10.12
C GLY A 16 46.95 -22.06 10.99
N TYR A 17 45.89 -21.27 11.21
CA TYR A 17 45.69 -20.53 12.44
C TYR A 17 44.24 -20.78 12.87
N GLY A 18 44.00 -21.97 13.43
CA GLY A 18 42.85 -22.22 14.27
C GLY A 18 43.02 -21.39 15.54
N THR A 19 42.56 -20.14 15.51
CA THR A 19 42.40 -19.36 16.73
C THR A 19 41.18 -19.90 17.45
N ASN A 20 41.44 -20.67 18.51
CA ASN A 20 40.46 -21.00 19.53
C ASN A 20 39.98 -19.71 20.18
N VAL A 21 38.89 -19.15 19.65
CA VAL A 21 38.08 -18.20 20.39
C VAL A 21 36.64 -18.69 20.34
N THR A 22 36.33 -19.68 21.17
CA THR A 22 34.97 -19.91 21.67
C THR A 22 34.60 -18.73 22.58
N ARG A 23 34.50 -17.55 21.99
CA ARG A 23 33.89 -16.39 22.64
C ARG A 23 32.42 -16.73 22.72
N THR A 24 31.93 -16.97 23.92
CA THR A 24 30.51 -16.96 24.27
C THR A 24 29.93 -15.58 23.96
N LEU A 25 29.73 -15.30 22.66
CA LEU A 25 29.09 -14.09 22.13
C LEU A 25 27.60 -14.32 21.91
N PHE A 26 26.97 -15.16 22.72
CA PHE A 26 25.55 -14.97 22.96
C PHE A 26 25.48 -13.95 24.10
N PRO A 27 25.09 -12.69 23.83
CA PRO A 27 24.79 -11.78 24.92
C PRO A 27 23.74 -12.49 25.77
N ARG A 28 24.01 -12.67 27.07
CA ARG A 28 22.94 -13.03 28.02
C ARG A 28 21.84 -12.02 27.73
N HIS A 29 20.69 -12.50 27.23
CA HIS A 29 19.54 -11.63 27.03
C HIS A 29 19.32 -10.92 28.35
N TYR A 30 19.64 -9.64 28.40
CA TYR A 30 19.18 -8.75 29.45
C TYR A 30 17.67 -8.88 29.36
N ARG A 31 17.10 -9.66 30.28
CA ARG A 31 15.67 -9.56 30.57
C ARG A 31 15.52 -8.14 31.08
N LEU A 32 15.31 -7.17 30.18
CA LEU A 32 14.63 -5.95 30.54
C LEU A 32 13.29 -6.44 31.09
N ARG A 33 13.24 -6.62 32.41
CA ARG A 33 11.99 -6.69 33.14
C ARG A 33 11.41 -5.30 33.01
N HIS A 34 10.79 -5.02 31.87
CA HIS A 34 9.85 -3.92 31.77
C HIS A 34 8.80 -4.21 32.85
N LYS A 35 8.92 -3.55 34.00
CA LYS A 35 7.86 -3.52 34.99
C LYS A 35 6.72 -2.78 34.31
N VAL A 36 5.78 -3.53 33.74
CA VAL A 36 4.53 -2.97 33.28
C VAL A 36 3.79 -2.55 34.54
N ASN A 37 3.68 -1.25 34.77
CA ASN A 37 2.92 -0.69 35.89
C ASN A 37 1.43 -0.98 35.62
N SER A 38 0.94 -2.14 36.05
CA SER A 38 -0.44 -2.59 35.82
C SER A 38 -1.45 -2.05 36.83
N GLU A 39 -1.01 -1.22 37.77
CA GLU A 39 -1.84 -0.72 38.88
C GLU A 39 -2.87 0.33 38.42
N ALA A 40 -2.56 1.08 37.36
CA ALA A 40 -3.44 2.15 36.87
C ALA A 40 -4.76 1.64 36.25
N ASP A 41 -4.81 0.38 35.81
CA ASP A 41 -5.94 -0.19 35.07
C ASP A 41 -6.74 -1.26 35.86
N ALA A 42 -6.42 -1.44 37.14
CA ALA A 42 -7.05 -2.43 38.00
C ALA A 42 -8.28 -1.84 38.72
N THR A 43 -9.47 -2.37 38.40
CA THR A 43 -10.72 -2.04 39.11
C THR A 43 -11.05 -3.14 40.13
N PRO A 44 -11.17 -2.82 41.43
CA PRO A 44 -11.51 -3.82 42.44
C PRO A 44 -12.99 -4.22 42.36
N LEU A 45 -13.26 -5.52 42.44
CA LEU A 45 -14.59 -6.11 42.54
C LEU A 45 -14.97 -6.33 44.02
N LYS A 46 -16.28 -6.51 44.26
CA LYS A 46 -16.85 -6.67 45.61
C LYS A 46 -16.24 -7.84 46.39
N ASP A 47 -15.76 -8.86 45.68
CA ASP A 47 -15.21 -10.09 46.26
C ASP A 47 -13.71 -9.97 46.58
N GLY A 48 -13.11 -8.79 46.40
CA GLY A 48 -11.67 -8.55 46.59
C GLY A 48 -10.79 -8.94 45.40
N SER A 49 -11.38 -9.44 44.31
CA SER A 49 -10.68 -9.69 43.04
C SER A 49 -10.46 -8.40 42.24
N LEU A 50 -9.43 -8.37 41.38
CA LEU A 50 -9.11 -7.22 40.53
C LEU A 50 -9.46 -7.52 39.07
N PHE A 51 -10.26 -6.65 38.45
CA PHE A 51 -10.48 -6.65 37.00
C PHE A 51 -9.48 -5.68 36.35
N ILE A 52 -8.50 -6.21 35.63
CA ILE A 52 -7.45 -5.41 34.97
C ILE A 52 -7.82 -5.21 33.51
N ARG A 53 -8.06 -3.96 33.10
CA ARG A 53 -8.23 -3.62 31.68
C ARG A 53 -6.85 -3.50 31.03
N ARG A 54 -6.58 -4.30 29.99
CA ARG A 54 -5.34 -4.20 29.22
C ARG A 54 -5.68 -3.76 27.80
N PRO A 55 -5.95 -2.45 27.56
CA PRO A 55 -6.15 -1.98 26.21
C PRO A 55 -4.87 -2.30 25.41
N THR A 56 -5.01 -3.02 24.31
CA THR A 56 -3.89 -3.30 23.44
C THR A 56 -3.49 -2.00 22.76
N ALA A 57 -2.27 -1.52 22.98
CA ALA A 57 -1.75 -0.33 22.31
C ALA A 57 -1.50 -0.53 20.80
N GLY A 58 -1.75 -1.74 20.27
CA GLY A 58 -1.62 -2.07 18.86
C GLY A 58 -2.91 -1.78 18.06
N PRO A 59 -2.82 -1.78 16.72
CA PRO A 59 -3.99 -1.58 15.88
C PRO A 59 -5.01 -2.70 16.12
N THR A 60 -6.26 -2.32 16.40
CA THR A 60 -7.37 -3.27 16.49
C THR A 60 -7.55 -3.94 15.13
N THR A 61 -7.42 -5.27 15.08
CA THR A 61 -7.72 -6.02 13.85
C THR A 61 -9.24 -6.03 13.64
N SER A 62 -9.69 -6.05 12.37
CA SER A 62 -11.12 -6.06 12.03
C SER A 62 -11.89 -7.25 12.63
N ILE A 63 -11.18 -8.32 13.01
CA ILE A 63 -11.72 -9.52 13.66
C ILE A 63 -12.19 -9.22 15.09
N LEU A 64 -11.54 -8.27 15.78
CA LEU A 64 -11.84 -7.88 17.16
C LEU A 64 -12.73 -6.63 17.24
N SER A 65 -12.84 -5.88 16.15
CA SER A 65 -13.64 -4.66 16.09
C SER A 65 -15.09 -5.00 15.73
N SER A 66 -16.01 -4.76 16.66
CA SER A 66 -17.47 -4.77 16.46
C SER A 66 -17.94 -3.59 15.57
N THR A 67 -17.20 -3.30 14.49
CA THR A 67 -17.52 -2.25 13.51
C THR A 67 -18.13 -2.81 12.23
N ASN A 68 -18.24 -4.13 12.11
CA ASN A 68 -19.15 -4.72 11.14
C ASN A 68 -20.59 -4.38 11.59
N PRO A 69 -21.50 -4.01 10.68
CA PRO A 69 -22.93 -4.00 11.00
C PRO A 69 -23.34 -5.45 11.27
N SER A 70 -23.21 -5.87 12.52
CA SER A 70 -23.67 -7.18 12.97
C SER A 70 -25.17 -7.26 12.70
N PRO A 71 -25.71 -8.38 12.18
CA PRO A 71 -27.15 -8.55 12.09
C PRO A 71 -27.76 -8.29 13.47
N ALA A 72 -28.90 -7.59 13.49
CA ALA A 72 -29.54 -7.08 14.72
C ALA A 72 -29.78 -8.13 15.82
N SER A 73 -29.65 -9.42 15.49
CA SER A 73 -29.88 -10.57 16.35
C SER A 73 -28.69 -10.99 17.24
N VAL A 74 -27.51 -10.36 17.14
CA VAL A 74 -26.37 -10.73 18.01
C VAL A 74 -26.44 -9.98 19.36
N SER A 75 -26.91 -10.70 20.38
CA SER A 75 -27.09 -10.25 21.79
C SER A 75 -25.80 -9.99 22.58
N SER A 76 -24.66 -9.74 21.91
CA SER A 76 -23.39 -9.41 22.59
C SER A 76 -23.22 -7.91 22.88
N ARG A 77 -24.24 -7.09 22.60
CA ARG A 77 -24.26 -5.66 22.95
C ARG A 77 -24.47 -5.49 24.46
N THR A 78 -23.39 -5.52 25.23
CA THR A 78 -23.44 -5.04 26.61
C THR A 78 -23.63 -3.51 26.60
N PRO A 79 -24.55 -2.94 27.40
CA PRO A 79 -24.88 -1.52 27.37
C PRO A 79 -23.77 -0.58 27.90
N GLY A 80 -22.59 -1.10 28.25
CA GLY A 80 -21.47 -0.32 28.80
C GLY A 80 -20.35 0.04 27.81
N SER A 81 -20.41 -0.44 26.56
CA SER A 81 -19.33 -0.21 25.56
C SER A 81 -19.82 0.47 24.28
N ALA A 82 -21.02 1.05 24.31
CA ALA A 82 -21.65 1.75 23.18
C ALA A 82 -21.88 3.25 23.45
N THR A 83 -21.18 3.85 24.41
CA THR A 83 -21.09 5.30 24.57
C THR A 83 -19.99 5.88 23.68
N SER A 84 -19.80 5.34 22.47
CA SER A 84 -19.25 6.12 21.39
C SER A 84 -20.45 6.76 20.71
N THR A 85 -20.77 7.99 21.11
CA THR A 85 -21.53 8.90 20.23
C THR A 85 -20.94 8.74 18.83
N PRO A 86 -21.75 8.59 17.77
CA PRO A 86 -21.20 8.55 16.41
C PRO A 86 -20.32 9.79 16.28
N LEU A 87 -19.00 9.58 16.18
CA LEU A 87 -18.04 10.67 16.12
C LEU A 87 -18.49 11.54 14.96
N THR A 88 -18.95 12.75 15.28
CA THR A 88 -19.36 13.67 14.24
C THR A 88 -18.09 14.11 13.51
N HIS A 89 -18.20 14.48 12.23
CA HIS A 89 -17.06 14.97 11.45
C HIS A 89 -16.11 15.96 12.18
N PRO A 90 -16.55 16.86 13.09
CA PRO A 90 -15.63 17.72 13.87
C PRO A 90 -14.74 16.99 14.89
N ASP A 91 -15.09 15.77 15.32
CA ASP A 91 -14.34 15.02 16.34
C ASP A 91 -13.22 14.15 15.74
N LEU A 92 -13.19 14.02 14.41
CA LEU A 92 -12.19 13.25 13.68
C LEU A 92 -11.02 14.16 13.27
N PRO A 93 -9.78 13.64 13.25
CA PRO A 93 -8.67 14.36 12.64
C PRO A 93 -8.98 14.65 11.16
N PRO A 94 -8.44 15.74 10.59
CA PRO A 94 -8.72 16.11 9.21
C PRO A 94 -8.35 14.98 8.25
N ALA A 95 -9.29 14.62 7.38
CA ALA A 95 -9.05 13.58 6.39
C ALA A 95 -7.95 14.00 5.41
N LEU A 96 -7.05 13.07 5.05
CA LEU A 96 -5.91 13.33 4.17
C LEU A 96 -6.29 13.88 2.78
N ASN A 97 -7.55 13.70 2.36
CA ASN A 97 -8.07 14.22 1.08
C ASN A 97 -9.36 15.04 1.27
N ALA A 98 -9.55 15.69 2.43
CA ALA A 98 -10.75 16.50 2.70
C ALA A 98 -11.00 17.56 1.60
N ASP A 99 -9.96 18.31 1.23
CA ASP A 99 -10.06 19.38 0.22
C ASP A 99 -10.46 18.85 -1.16
N LYS A 100 -9.99 17.65 -1.53
CA LYS A 100 -10.32 17.03 -2.82
C LYS A 100 -11.74 16.46 -2.85
N ALA A 101 -12.22 16.00 -1.69
CA ALA A 101 -13.60 15.53 -1.56
C ALA A 101 -14.57 16.71 -1.61
N ALA A 102 -14.23 17.83 -0.96
CA ALA A 102 -15.02 19.06 -0.97
C ALA A 102 -14.98 19.77 -2.33
N ALA A 103 -13.82 19.82 -2.99
CA ALA A 103 -13.64 20.47 -4.30
C ALA A 103 -13.99 19.57 -5.48
N ARG A 104 -14.93 18.62 -5.32
CA ARG A 104 -15.35 17.76 -6.43
C ARG A 104 -16.02 18.65 -7.49
N PRO A 105 -15.42 18.79 -8.69
CA PRO A 105 -15.99 19.66 -9.70
C PRO A 105 -17.36 19.12 -10.11
N GLU A 106 -18.33 20.02 -10.22
CA GLU A 106 -19.63 19.71 -10.81
C GLU A 106 -19.43 19.43 -12.31
N PHE A 107 -19.61 18.17 -12.71
CA PHE A 107 -19.49 17.76 -14.10
C PHE A 107 -20.79 18.02 -14.84
N ALA A 108 -20.69 18.52 -16.07
CA ALA A 108 -21.86 18.72 -16.92
C ALA A 108 -22.47 17.36 -17.33
N THR A 109 -23.80 17.31 -17.42
CA THR A 109 -24.51 16.20 -18.05
C THR A 109 -24.40 16.34 -19.56
N LEU A 110 -23.79 15.35 -20.22
CA LEU A 110 -23.60 15.33 -21.67
C LEU A 110 -24.85 14.81 -22.39
N THR A 111 -25.15 15.39 -23.55
CA THR A 111 -26.10 14.80 -24.50
C THR A 111 -25.44 13.72 -25.35
N GLU A 112 -26.23 12.83 -25.95
CA GLU A 112 -25.71 11.76 -26.82
C GLU A 112 -24.97 12.31 -28.05
N GLU A 113 -25.40 13.46 -28.56
CA GLU A 113 -24.77 14.17 -29.69
C GLU A 113 -23.34 14.60 -29.34
N GLN A 114 -23.13 15.18 -28.16
CA GLN A 114 -21.80 15.58 -27.70
C GLN A 114 -20.86 14.38 -27.53
N ILE A 115 -21.40 13.24 -27.10
CA ILE A 115 -20.62 11.99 -27.01
C ILE A 115 -20.21 11.52 -28.41
N ALA A 116 -21.10 11.62 -29.40
CA ALA A 116 -20.79 11.29 -30.79
C ALA A 116 -19.72 12.21 -31.38
N GLU A 117 -19.80 13.52 -31.13
CA GLU A 117 -18.75 14.49 -31.51
C GLU A 117 -17.40 14.14 -30.89
N MET A 118 -17.38 13.83 -29.59
CA MET A 118 -16.14 13.44 -28.90
C MET A 118 -15.52 12.19 -29.53
N ARG A 119 -16.34 11.23 -29.98
CA ARG A 119 -15.88 10.02 -30.69
C ARG A 119 -15.32 10.36 -32.06
N ALA A 120 -15.98 11.23 -32.83
CA ALA A 120 -15.50 11.70 -34.12
C ALA A 120 -14.13 12.39 -33.98
N LEU A 121 -14.01 13.37 -33.08
CA LEU A 121 -12.76 14.08 -32.82
C LEU A 121 -11.61 13.14 -32.44
N ARG A 122 -11.89 12.14 -31.60
CA ARG A 122 -10.86 11.19 -31.17
C ARG A 122 -10.47 10.19 -32.25
N LEU A 123 -11.35 9.93 -33.20
CA LEU A 123 -11.09 9.08 -34.37
C LEU A 123 -10.28 9.82 -35.42
N GLU A 124 -10.51 11.13 -35.60
CA GLU A 124 -9.69 12.01 -36.45
C GLU A 124 -8.24 12.05 -35.98
N ASP A 125 -7.98 12.59 -34.78
CA ASP A 125 -6.62 12.81 -34.28
C ASP A 125 -6.49 12.47 -32.78
N PRO A 126 -6.16 11.22 -32.42
CA PRO A 126 -6.07 10.80 -31.01
C PRO A 126 -4.88 11.42 -30.25
N THR A 127 -3.92 12.00 -30.97
CA THR A 127 -2.74 12.70 -30.39
C THR A 127 -3.08 14.13 -29.99
N LYS A 128 -3.86 14.86 -30.80
CA LYS A 128 -4.34 16.22 -30.52
C LYS A 128 -5.51 16.19 -29.55
N TYR A 129 -6.54 15.38 -29.84
CA TYR A 129 -7.74 15.25 -29.03
C TYR A 129 -7.56 14.19 -27.94
N THR A 130 -6.60 14.46 -27.05
CA THR A 130 -6.32 13.63 -25.89
C THR A 130 -7.50 13.58 -24.93
N ARG A 131 -7.55 12.55 -24.06
CA ARG A 131 -8.61 12.45 -23.03
C ARG A 131 -8.73 13.72 -22.18
N SER A 132 -7.59 14.30 -21.80
CA SER A 132 -7.51 15.49 -20.96
C SER A 132 -7.96 16.75 -21.69
N TYR A 133 -7.78 16.79 -23.01
CA TYR A 133 -8.29 17.89 -23.82
C TYR A 133 -9.82 17.84 -23.90
N LEU A 134 -10.38 16.67 -24.23
CA LEU A 134 -11.83 16.48 -24.32
C LEU A 134 -12.52 16.66 -22.96
N ALA A 135 -11.92 16.14 -21.89
CA ALA A 135 -12.40 16.32 -20.52
C ALA A 135 -12.54 17.81 -20.15
N LYS A 136 -11.55 18.63 -20.49
CA LYS A 136 -11.59 20.08 -20.26
C LYS A 136 -12.60 20.78 -21.17
N LYS A 137 -12.65 20.42 -22.46
CA LYS A 137 -13.54 21.05 -23.44
C LYS A 137 -15.01 20.86 -23.07
N TYR A 138 -15.38 19.67 -22.61
CA TYR A 138 -16.76 19.31 -22.29
C TYR A 138 -17.08 19.35 -20.78
N ASN A 139 -16.14 19.82 -19.93
CA ASN A 139 -16.24 19.83 -18.47
C ASN A 139 -16.68 18.48 -17.87
N VAL A 140 -15.99 17.40 -18.26
CA VAL A 140 -16.31 16.03 -17.86
C VAL A 140 -15.05 15.32 -17.32
N SER A 141 -15.23 14.32 -16.47
CA SER A 141 -14.12 13.53 -15.91
C SER A 141 -13.27 12.81 -16.97
N ASP A 142 -11.96 12.84 -16.80
CA ASP A 142 -10.97 12.07 -17.60
C ASP A 142 -11.33 10.58 -17.70
N LEU A 143 -11.89 10.02 -16.62
CA LEU A 143 -12.31 8.62 -16.57
C LEU A 143 -13.54 8.37 -17.43
N PHE A 144 -14.49 9.30 -17.44
CA PHE A 144 -15.67 9.21 -18.29
C PHE A 144 -15.26 9.18 -19.78
N VAL A 145 -14.35 10.07 -20.19
CA VAL A 145 -13.84 10.07 -21.58
C VAL A 145 -13.17 8.73 -21.90
N LYS A 146 -12.41 8.14 -20.97
CA LYS A 146 -11.78 6.82 -21.16
C LYS A 146 -12.81 5.71 -21.40
N CYS A 147 -13.96 5.75 -20.70
CA CYS A 147 -15.00 4.73 -20.80
C CYS A 147 -15.84 4.88 -22.07
N TYR A 148 -16.31 6.08 -22.41
CA TYR A 148 -17.25 6.30 -23.51
C TYR A 148 -16.59 6.60 -24.86
N VAL A 149 -15.34 7.05 -24.84
CA VAL A 149 -14.58 7.51 -26.01
C VAL A 149 -13.17 6.91 -25.99
N PRO A 150 -13.02 5.58 -26.16
CA PRO A 150 -11.72 4.94 -26.22
C PRO A 150 -10.95 5.40 -27.47
N ALA A 151 -9.61 5.47 -27.37
CA ALA A 151 -8.77 5.70 -28.55
C ALA A 151 -8.70 4.43 -29.42
N SER A 152 -8.30 4.54 -30.69
CA SER A 152 -8.01 3.36 -31.52
C SER A 152 -7.06 2.38 -30.82
N LYS A 153 -7.29 1.08 -31.00
CA LYS A 153 -6.50 -0.01 -30.38
C LYS A 153 -5.01 0.14 -30.68
N GLU A 154 -4.66 0.55 -31.89
CA GLU A 154 -3.27 0.73 -32.32
C GLU A 154 -2.56 1.80 -31.48
N VAL A 155 -3.22 2.94 -31.27
CA VAL A 155 -2.68 4.04 -30.44
C VAL A 155 -2.54 3.60 -28.99
N GLN A 156 -3.49 2.82 -28.47
CA GLN A 156 -3.40 2.26 -27.12
C GLN A 156 -2.20 1.32 -26.98
N VAL A 157 -2.01 0.40 -27.93
CA VAL A 157 -0.87 -0.53 -27.95
C VAL A 157 0.45 0.23 -28.08
N ALA A 158 0.53 1.22 -28.97
CA ALA A 158 1.71 2.07 -29.13
C ALA A 158 2.06 2.79 -27.82
N ARG A 159 1.05 3.32 -27.10
CA ARG A 159 1.25 3.97 -25.80
C ARG A 159 1.73 3.00 -24.72
N ILE A 160 1.19 1.78 -24.67
CA ILE A 160 1.65 0.74 -23.74
C ILE A 160 3.10 0.35 -24.05
N LYS A 161 3.44 0.13 -25.32
CA LYS A 161 4.82 -0.16 -25.77
C LYS A 161 5.77 0.98 -25.42
N ALA A 162 5.36 2.24 -25.60
CA ALA A 162 6.15 3.40 -25.22
C ALA A 162 6.39 3.47 -23.70
N GLN A 163 5.38 3.17 -22.88
CA GLN A 163 5.53 3.09 -21.42
C GLN A 163 6.47 1.96 -20.99
N GLN A 164 6.37 0.78 -21.62
CA GLN A 164 7.28 -0.34 -21.37
C GLN A 164 8.72 0.02 -21.77
N ARG A 165 8.92 0.67 -22.91
CA ARG A 165 10.24 1.16 -23.33
C ARG A 165 10.78 2.18 -22.34
N ALA A 166 9.97 3.16 -21.93
CA ALA A 166 10.35 4.15 -20.93
C ALA A 166 10.71 3.51 -19.58
N PHE A 167 10.03 2.43 -19.18
CA PHE A 167 10.37 1.66 -17.99
C PHE A 167 11.71 0.93 -18.15
N ARG A 168 11.92 0.24 -19.28
CA ARG A 168 13.17 -0.47 -19.60
C ARG A 168 14.38 0.47 -19.68
N ASN A 169 14.17 1.70 -20.13
CA ASN A 169 15.22 2.72 -20.20
C ASN A 169 15.63 3.27 -18.81
N LYS A 170 14.88 2.97 -17.74
CA LYS A 170 15.27 3.36 -16.37
C LYS A 170 16.41 2.47 -15.87
N GLY A 171 17.27 3.02 -15.02
CA GLY A 171 18.29 2.23 -14.32
C GLY A 171 17.69 1.17 -13.39
N TRP A 172 18.44 0.10 -13.14
CA TRP A 172 17.98 -1.08 -12.39
C TRP A 172 17.34 -0.75 -11.03
N LYS A 173 17.96 0.16 -10.24
CA LYS A 173 17.41 0.59 -8.94
C LYS A 173 16.03 1.22 -9.07
N ALA A 174 15.83 2.07 -10.08
CA ALA A 174 14.55 2.74 -10.30
C ALA A 174 13.46 1.74 -10.74
N GLN A 175 13.83 0.73 -11.52
CA GLN A 175 12.91 -0.36 -11.89
C GLN A 175 12.49 -1.17 -10.65
N GLU A 176 13.46 -1.56 -9.82
CA GLU A 176 13.21 -2.33 -8.60
C GLU A 176 12.28 -1.59 -7.63
N ILE A 177 12.50 -0.29 -7.41
CA ILE A 177 11.62 0.54 -6.57
C ILE A 177 10.18 0.54 -7.08
N ILE A 178 9.97 0.61 -8.39
CA ILE A 178 8.63 0.59 -8.99
C ILE A 178 7.98 -0.77 -8.77
N ILE A 179 8.71 -1.86 -8.99
CA ILE A 179 8.21 -3.24 -8.77
C ILE A 179 7.86 -3.45 -7.29
N GLN A 180 8.72 -3.03 -6.36
CA GLN A 180 8.45 -3.12 -4.93
C GLN A 180 7.25 -2.25 -4.50
N ARG A 181 7.03 -1.09 -5.14
CA ARG A 181 5.80 -0.28 -4.93
C ARG A 181 4.56 -1.00 -5.43
N GLN A 182 4.63 -1.71 -6.54
CA GLN A 182 3.52 -2.54 -7.05
C GLN A 182 3.20 -3.68 -6.08
N LYS A 183 4.21 -4.45 -5.66
CA LYS A 183 4.06 -5.53 -4.66
C LYS A 183 3.45 -5.04 -3.34
N ARG A 184 3.89 -3.88 -2.84
CA ARG A 184 3.30 -3.28 -1.63
C ARG A 184 1.83 -2.90 -1.81
N ARG A 185 1.44 -2.43 -3.01
CA ARG A 185 0.04 -2.10 -3.32
C ARG A 185 -0.83 -3.35 -3.47
N GLU A 186 -0.27 -4.46 -3.95
CA GLU A 186 -0.99 -5.74 -4.06
C GLU A 186 -1.16 -6.44 -2.70
N LEU A 187 -0.23 -6.21 -1.78
CA LEU A 187 -0.26 -6.79 -0.43
C LEU A 187 -1.15 -6.01 0.55
N TRP A 188 -1.29 -4.70 0.32
CA TRP A 188 -2.20 -3.82 1.09
C TRP A 188 -3.64 -3.96 0.61
#